data_AF-A0A5N5LWQ0-F1
#
_entry.id   AF-A0A5N5LWQ0-F1
#
_cell.length_a   1.000
_cell.length_b   1.000
_cell.length_c   1.000
_cell.angle_alpha   90.00
_cell.angle_beta   90.00
_cell.angle_gamma   90.00
#
_symmetry.space_group_name_H-M   'P 1'
#
loop_
_entity.id
_entity.type
_entity.pdbx_description
1 polymer ?
#
loop_
_entity_poly.entity_id
_entity_poly.type
_entity_poly.pdbx_seq_one_letter_code
_entity_poly.pdbx_strand_id
1 'polypeptide(L)'
;MKSEGLKLAWHLLPATIKDSMLLCRILGVRYLWVDALCFLQDDERDVTNGVNNMDQVYELSWLTIIAACGHNAAAGLPGVRSGNRLRAEAAVEVKPGISLGLLMPFDKPLERSVYSIRA
;
A
#
# COMPACT_ATOMS: atom_id res chain seq x y z
N MET A 1 -14.47 -10.44 -21.47
CA MET A 1 -13.30 -10.02 -20.66
C MET A 1 -12.05 -10.27 -21.51
N LYS A 2 -11.31 -9.23 -21.93
CA LYS A 2 -10.13 -9.42 -22.80
C LYS A 2 -9.15 -10.35 -22.09
N SER A 3 -8.76 -11.45 -22.75
CA SER A 3 -8.06 -12.61 -22.18
C SER A 3 -6.70 -12.29 -21.53
N GLU A 4 -6.14 -11.13 -21.82
CA GLU A 4 -4.80 -10.73 -21.37
C GLU A 4 -4.82 -9.75 -20.17
N GLY A 5 -5.93 -9.06 -19.88
CA GLY A 5 -6.11 -8.19 -18.72
C GLY A 5 -4.91 -7.29 -18.36
N LEU A 6 -4.58 -7.20 -17.06
CA LEU A 6 -3.42 -6.47 -16.54
C LEU A 6 -2.06 -7.06 -16.95
N LYS A 7 -2.00 -8.24 -17.57
CA LYS A 7 -0.72 -8.87 -17.96
C LYS A 7 0.03 -8.03 -18.99
N LEU A 8 -0.69 -7.41 -19.93
CA LEU A 8 -0.09 -6.54 -20.97
C LEU A 8 0.53 -5.26 -20.39
N ALA A 9 -0.04 -4.74 -19.31
CA ALA A 9 0.40 -3.50 -18.68
C ALA A 9 1.27 -3.74 -17.43
N TRP A 10 1.63 -4.99 -17.12
CA TRP A 10 2.27 -5.34 -15.86
C TRP A 10 3.58 -4.59 -15.59
N HIS A 11 4.38 -4.37 -16.64
CA HIS A 11 5.63 -3.63 -16.54
C HIS A 11 5.45 -2.13 -16.31
N LEU A 12 4.30 -1.58 -16.70
CA LEU A 12 3.95 -0.18 -16.53
C LEU A 12 3.40 0.11 -15.12
N LEU A 13 2.97 -0.92 -14.39
CA LEU A 13 2.43 -0.72 -13.04
C LEU A 13 3.51 -0.26 -12.06
N PRO A 14 3.23 0.79 -11.28
CA PRO A 14 4.08 1.22 -10.17
C PRO A 14 4.38 0.09 -9.17
N ALA A 15 5.54 0.16 -8.52
CA ALA A 15 5.97 -0.85 -7.57
C ALA A 15 5.00 -0.99 -6.38
N THR A 16 4.48 0.13 -5.86
CA THR A 16 3.53 0.13 -4.74
C THR A 16 2.25 -0.63 -5.08
N ILE A 17 1.71 -0.48 -6.29
CA ILE A 17 0.52 -1.23 -6.73
C ILE A 17 0.82 -2.73 -6.83
N LYS A 18 1.97 -3.10 -7.42
CA LYS A 18 2.38 -4.51 -7.51
C LYS A 18 2.57 -5.15 -6.14
N ASP A 19 3.13 -4.40 -5.19
CA ASP A 19 3.31 -4.87 -3.82
C ASP A 19 1.98 -4.96 -3.07
N SER A 20 1.06 -4.01 -3.26
CA SER A 20 -0.30 -4.11 -2.70
C SER A 20 -1.03 -5.35 -3.22
N MET A 21 -0.92 -5.67 -4.52
CA MET A 21 -1.49 -6.91 -5.07
C MET A 21 -0.89 -8.16 -4.43
N LEU A 22 0.43 -8.18 -4.21
CA LEU A 22 1.09 -9.30 -3.53
C LEU A 22 0.64 -9.42 -2.07
N LEU A 23 0.53 -8.29 -1.37
CA LEU A 23 0.04 -8.24 0.01
C LEU A 23 -1.39 -8.78 0.12
N CYS A 24 -2.31 -8.34 -0.75
CA CYS A 24 -3.67 -8.88 -0.81
C CYS A 24 -3.66 -10.41 -1.00
N ARG A 25 -2.81 -10.92 -1.90
CA ARG A 25 -2.67 -12.36 -2.12
C ARG A 25 -2.16 -13.11 -0.88
N ILE A 26 -1.19 -12.55 -0.16
CA ILE A 26 -0.67 -13.11 1.10
C ILE A 26 -1.76 -13.13 2.18
N LEU A 27 -2.58 -12.09 2.24
CA LEU A 27 -3.69 -11.98 3.19
C LEU A 27 -4.94 -12.78 2.80
N GLY A 28 -4.95 -13.44 1.64
CA GLY A 28 -6.12 -14.17 1.15
C GLY A 28 -7.25 -13.28 0.62
N VAL A 29 -6.98 -11.99 0.38
CA VAL A 29 -7.95 -11.02 -0.16
C VAL A 29 -7.95 -11.08 -1.68
N ARG A 30 -9.13 -11.28 -2.27
CA ARG A 30 -9.28 -11.43 -3.72
C ARG A 30 -9.27 -10.11 -4.49
N TYR A 31 -9.78 -9.03 -3.88
CA TYR A 31 -10.02 -7.77 -4.55
C TYR A 31 -9.15 -6.66 -3.97
N LEU A 32 -8.57 -5.86 -4.85
CA LEU A 32 -7.86 -4.64 -4.51
C LEU A 32 -8.46 -3.52 -5.36
N TRP A 33 -8.85 -2.44 -4.71
CA TRP A 33 -9.28 -1.22 -5.37
C TRP A 33 -8.11 -0.22 -5.41
N VAL A 34 -7.88 0.37 -6.59
CA VAL A 34 -6.90 1.44 -6.81
C VAL A 34 -7.54 2.40 -7.82
N ASP A 35 -7.78 3.65 -7.43
CA ASP A 35 -8.38 4.70 -8.27
C ASP A 35 -7.77 4.74 -9.70
N ALA A 36 -6.45 4.74 -9.80
CA ALA A 36 -5.70 4.77 -11.07
C ALA A 36 -5.96 3.56 -12.00
N LEU A 37 -6.56 2.47 -11.48
CA LEU A 37 -6.91 1.27 -12.24
C LEU A 37 -8.43 1.04 -12.33
N CYS A 38 -9.20 1.60 -11.41
CA CYS A 38 -10.64 1.35 -11.28
C CYS A 38 -11.49 2.38 -12.01
N PHE A 39 -10.92 3.52 -12.41
CA PHE A 39 -11.60 4.55 -13.21
C PHE A 39 -10.92 4.73 -14.57
N LEU A 40 -11.73 5.08 -15.58
CA LEU A 40 -11.25 5.57 -16.86
C LEU A 40 -10.83 7.04 -16.70
N GLN A 41 -9.52 7.27 -16.52
CA GLN A 41 -8.96 8.58 -16.13
C GLN A 41 -9.21 9.68 -17.17
N ASP A 42 -9.42 9.28 -18.42
CA ASP A 42 -9.68 10.12 -19.59
C ASP A 42 -11.19 10.38 -19.81
N ASP A 43 -12.06 9.88 -18.92
CA ASP A 43 -13.50 10.19 -18.88
C ASP A 43 -13.85 10.91 -17.57
N GLU A 44 -14.09 12.22 -17.66
CA GLU A 44 -14.45 13.05 -16.50
C GLU A 44 -15.70 12.57 -15.76
N ARG A 45 -16.68 11.97 -16.47
CA ARG A 45 -17.90 11.47 -15.83
C ARG A 45 -17.61 10.23 -15.00
N ASP A 46 -16.78 9.33 -15.52
CA ASP A 46 -16.39 8.12 -14.79
C ASP A 46 -15.55 8.47 -13.56
N VAL A 47 -14.60 9.39 -13.71
CA VAL A 47 -13.80 9.92 -12.58
C VAL A 47 -14.71 10.57 -11.54
N THR A 48 -15.64 11.45 -11.94
CA THR A 48 -16.54 12.14 -11.01
C THR A 48 -17.43 11.15 -10.25
N ASN A 49 -18.03 10.19 -10.97
CA ASN A 49 -18.84 9.14 -10.34
C ASN A 49 -18.00 8.27 -9.39
N GLY A 50 -16.78 7.95 -9.78
CA GLY A 50 -15.83 7.20 -8.97
C GLY A 50 -15.51 7.91 -7.65
N VAL A 51 -15.12 9.18 -7.74
CA VAL A 51 -14.80 10.03 -6.57
C VAL A 51 -15.99 10.14 -5.63
N ASN A 52 -17.20 10.33 -6.17
CA ASN A 52 -18.43 10.41 -5.37
C ASN A 52 -18.79 9.13 -4.61
N ASN A 53 -18.16 7.99 -4.93
CA ASN A 53 -18.36 6.72 -4.23
C ASN A 53 -17.11 6.26 -3.44
N MET A 54 -16.06 7.09 -3.35
CA MET A 54 -14.83 6.70 -2.65
C MET A 54 -15.06 6.51 -1.15
N ASP A 55 -15.95 7.28 -0.54
CA ASP A 55 -16.37 7.13 0.86
C ASP A 55 -16.86 5.70 1.15
N GLN A 56 -17.74 5.17 0.31
CA GLN A 56 -18.26 3.81 0.44
C GLN A 56 -17.17 2.77 0.23
N VAL A 57 -16.25 2.98 -0.71
CA VAL A 57 -15.12 2.06 -0.93
C VAL A 57 -14.26 1.97 0.32
N TYR A 58 -13.93 3.10 0.96
CA TYR A 58 -13.16 3.10 2.19
C TYR A 58 -13.93 2.48 3.36
N GLU A 59 -15.20 2.87 3.55
CA GLU A 59 -16.07 2.39 4.64
C GLU A 59 -16.29 0.87 4.58
N LEU A 60 -16.49 0.33 3.37
CA LEU A 60 -16.78 -1.09 3.16
C LEU A 60 -15.51 -1.92 2.87
N SER A 61 -14.33 -1.31 2.89
CA SER A 61 -13.06 -2.02 2.72
C SER A 61 -12.76 -2.90 3.94
N TRP A 62 -12.23 -4.10 3.70
CA TRP A 62 -11.74 -4.95 4.80
C TRP A 62 -10.51 -4.34 5.49
N LEU A 63 -9.65 -3.67 4.71
CA LEU A 63 -8.54 -2.87 5.19
C LEU A 63 -8.17 -1.81 4.15
N THR A 64 -7.48 -0.77 4.61
CA THR A 64 -6.85 0.24 3.76
C THR A 64 -5.32 0.15 3.87
N ILE A 65 -4.64 0.08 2.73
CA ILE A 65 -3.17 0.06 2.67
C ILE A 65 -2.68 1.50 2.50
N ILE A 66 -2.01 2.04 3.52
CA ILE A 66 -1.38 3.36 3.45
C ILE A 66 0.11 3.20 3.21
N ALA A 67 0.59 3.59 2.03
CA ALA A 67 2.00 3.60 1.68
C ALA A 67 2.71 4.84 2.28
N ALA A 68 2.86 4.86 3.60
CA ALA A 68 3.54 5.95 4.33
C ALA A 68 5.06 6.00 4.10
N CYS A 69 5.62 5.02 3.38
CA CYS A 69 7.02 4.92 3.03
C CYS A 69 7.27 5.32 1.56
N GLY A 70 8.18 6.25 1.35
CA GLY A 70 8.57 6.71 0.02
C GLY A 70 7.83 7.97 -0.46
N HIS A 71 8.27 8.49 -1.61
CA HIS A 71 7.82 9.79 -2.13
C HIS A 71 6.76 9.68 -3.24
N ASN A 72 6.65 8.51 -3.87
CA ASN A 72 5.75 8.26 -5.00
C ASN A 72 5.43 6.76 -5.13
N ALA A 73 4.54 6.42 -6.07
CA ALA A 73 4.07 5.04 -6.29
C ALA A 73 5.13 4.05 -6.79
N ALA A 74 6.33 4.53 -7.17
CA ALA A 74 7.44 3.65 -7.56
C ALA A 74 8.24 3.12 -6.37
N ALA A 75 7.95 3.58 -5.14
CA ALA A 75 8.72 3.19 -3.94
C ALA A 75 8.50 1.73 -3.50
N GLY A 76 7.29 1.18 -3.70
CA GLY A 76 6.94 -0.16 -3.20
C GLY A 76 6.51 -0.17 -1.73
N LEU A 77 6.28 -1.36 -1.18
CA LEU A 77 5.91 -1.59 0.22
C LEU A 77 6.99 -2.43 0.93
N PRO A 78 7.82 -1.83 1.80
CA PRO A 78 8.80 -2.53 2.61
C PRO A 78 8.14 -3.58 3.52
N GLY A 79 8.69 -4.79 3.58
CA GLY A 79 8.20 -5.95 4.30
C GLY A 79 7.35 -6.91 3.47
N VAL A 80 6.85 -6.48 2.30
CA VAL A 80 5.99 -7.33 1.45
C VAL A 80 6.82 -8.31 0.63
N ARG A 81 7.98 -7.88 0.13
CA ARG A 81 8.96 -8.75 -0.54
C ARG A 81 10.12 -9.04 0.40
N SER A 82 10.64 -10.26 0.34
CA SER A 82 11.82 -10.63 1.14
C SER A 82 12.99 -9.70 0.83
N GLY A 83 13.68 -9.24 1.86
CA GLY A 83 14.88 -8.40 1.74
C GLY A 83 14.66 -6.91 1.45
N ASN A 84 13.43 -6.42 1.25
CA ASN A 84 13.18 -5.00 0.94
C ASN A 84 12.96 -4.10 2.19
N ARG A 85 12.98 -4.68 3.40
CA ARG A 85 12.92 -3.94 4.66
C ARG A 85 14.23 -4.15 5.40
N LEU A 86 14.98 -3.07 5.62
CA LEU A 86 16.07 -3.07 6.58
C LEU A 86 15.45 -3.36 7.95
N ARG A 87 15.75 -4.54 8.49
CA ARG A 87 15.37 -4.90 9.84
C ARG A 87 16.28 -4.10 10.77
N ALA A 88 15.85 -2.89 11.13
CA ALA A 88 16.43 -2.22 12.27
C ALA A 88 16.08 -3.09 13.48
N GLU A 89 17.06 -3.83 14.01
CA GLU A 89 16.94 -4.46 15.32
C GLU A 89 16.86 -3.33 16.34
N ALA A 90 15.66 -2.80 16.52
CA ALA A 90 15.32 -1.92 17.62
C ALA A 90 15.18 -2.73 18.92
N ALA A 91 15.83 -3.88 19.02
CA ALA A 91 15.80 -4.76 20.19
C ALA A 91 17.20 -5.26 20.49
N VAL A 92 17.59 -5.19 21.75
CA VAL A 92 18.86 -5.71 22.25
C VAL A 92 18.59 -6.72 23.35
N GLU A 93 19.29 -7.85 23.34
CA GLU A 93 19.24 -8.81 24.44
C GLU A 93 19.96 -8.21 25.65
N VAL A 94 19.22 -8.04 26.76
CA VAL A 94 19.77 -7.48 28.01
C VAL A 94 20.17 -8.58 29.00
N LYS A 95 19.54 -9.76 28.89
CA LYS A 95 19.83 -10.99 29.64
C LYS A 95 19.42 -12.20 28.80
N PRO A 96 19.96 -13.41 29.06
CA PRO A 96 19.53 -14.63 28.37
C PRO A 96 18.01 -14.78 28.34
N GLY A 97 17.42 -14.72 27.14
CA GLY A 97 15.98 -14.84 26.92
C GLY A 97 15.15 -13.58 27.22
N ILE A 98 15.79 -12.43 27.47
CA ILE A 98 15.13 -11.15 27.72
C ILE A 98 15.71 -10.09 26.78
N SER A 99 14.87 -9.57 25.89
CA SER A 99 15.23 -8.48 24.98
C SER A 99 14.46 -7.19 25.31
N LEU A 100 15.18 -6.08 25.30
CA LEU A 100 14.60 -4.74 25.41
C LEU A 100 14.43 -4.17 24.00
N GLY A 101 13.18 -3.90 23.62
CA GLY A 101 12.82 -3.28 22.34
C GLY A 101 12.42 -1.82 22.48
N LEU A 102 12.85 -0.95 21.56
CA LEU A 102 12.27 0.36 21.35
C LEU A 102 11.00 0.20 20.52
N LEU A 103 9.85 0.40 21.17
CA LEU A 103 8.59 0.59 20.46
C LEU A 103 8.55 2.02 19.91
N MET A 104 8.81 2.16 18.61
CA MET A 104 8.60 3.43 17.93
C MET A 104 7.10 3.61 17.68
N PRO A 105 6.45 4.69 18.17
CA PRO A 105 5.05 4.94 17.85
C PRO A 105 4.87 5.09 16.33
N PHE A 106 3.87 4.43 15.78
CA PHE A 106 3.58 4.40 14.33
C PHE A 106 3.17 5.76 13.77
N ASP A 107 2.71 6.67 14.65
CA ASP A 107 2.14 7.96 14.30
C ASP A 107 3.21 8.89 13.70
N LYS A 108 4.42 8.91 14.27
CA LYS A 108 5.50 9.82 13.84
C LYS A 108 5.96 9.57 12.40
N PRO A 109 6.20 8.32 11.95
CA PRO A 109 6.48 8.05 10.54
C PRO A 109 5.34 8.46 9.61
N LEU A 110 4.08 8.28 10.03
CA LEU A 110 2.92 8.66 9.23
C LEU A 110 2.84 10.18 9.07
N GLU A 111 2.91 10.94 10.16
CA GLU A 111 2.89 12.42 10.17
C GLU A 111 3.94 13.04 9.23
N ARG A 112 5.11 12.41 9.12
CA ARG A 112 6.22 12.88 8.27
C ARG A 112 6.15 12.39 6.82
N SER A 113 5.19 11.53 6.50
CA SER A 113 5.08 10.92 5.18
C SER A 113 4.52 11.89 4.15
N VAL A 114 4.80 11.62 2.87
CA VAL A 114 4.18 12.34 1.75
C VAL A 114 2.65 12.17 1.74
N TYR A 115 2.12 11.11 2.35
CA TYR A 115 0.69 10.91 2.48
C TYR A 115 0.05 11.99 3.37
N SER A 116 0.64 12.29 4.53
CA SER A 116 0.09 13.27 5.48
C SER A 116 0.13 14.72 5.01
N ILE A 117 0.91 15.04 3.98
CA ILE A 117 0.92 16.37 3.36
C ILE A 117 -0.07 16.50 2.18
N ARG A 118 -0.76 15.41 1.82
CA ARG A 118 -1.74 15.37 0.71
C ARG A 118 -3.19 15.22 1.19
N ALA A 119 -3.37 14.88 2.47
CA ALA A 119 -4.66 14.75 3.12
C ALA A 119 -5.26 16.12 3.46
#